data_AF-A0A7J3XX98-F1
#
_entry.id   AF-A0A7J3XX98-F1
#
_cell.length_a   1.000
_cell.length_b   1.000
_cell.length_c   1.000
_cell.angle_alpha   90.00
_cell.angle_beta   90.00
_cell.angle_gamma   90.00
#
_symmetry.space_group_name_H-M   'P 1'
#
loop_
_entity.id
_entity.type
_entity.pdbx_description
1 polymer ?
#
loop_
_entity_poly.entity_id
_entity_poly.type
_entity_poly.pdbx_seq_one_letter_code
_entity_poly.pdbx_strand_id
1 'polypeptide(L)'
;MNGVLNGSKGPGVNAYTSIATGVGIAITLTSYFNLRSSYGRQGVELLRYESTHALMDSVASVSATVGILVSSITGSVALEILFTLILTVFIIHSVQGILQDSFRIITGETLDYKASLLIMNNIQDLVSRSGGEVKSVEARRLSSFYVVNIDVYLDPETTLREAHRLRRKIVKRVAGLSDTFYHVDVRFYPQPAYEMESRGRTLSYAGGRARRKR
;
A
#
# COMPACT_ATOMS: atom_id res chain seq x y z
N MET A 1 -26.24 64.90 -2.87
CA MET A 1 -26.15 63.70 -2.00
C MET A 1 -27.54 63.09 -1.92
N ASN A 2 -27.83 62.07 -2.73
CA ASN A 2 -28.97 61.14 -2.58
C ASN A 2 -28.99 60.19 -3.78
N GLY A 3 -28.13 59.16 -3.75
CA GLY A 3 -28.00 58.20 -4.85
C GLY A 3 -27.49 56.82 -4.40
N VAL A 4 -27.61 56.47 -3.12
CA VAL A 4 -27.09 55.21 -2.57
C VAL A 4 -28.19 54.43 -1.85
N LEU A 5 -29.35 54.30 -2.49
CA LEU A 5 -30.42 53.41 -2.03
C LEU A 5 -31.09 52.72 -3.22
N ASN A 6 -30.29 52.08 -4.09
CA ASN A 6 -30.85 51.13 -5.03
C ASN A 6 -29.86 50.00 -5.32
N GLY A 7 -30.21 48.78 -4.93
CA GLY A 7 -29.53 47.57 -5.40
C GLY A 7 -28.96 46.61 -4.37
N SER A 8 -29.63 46.34 -3.26
CA SER A 8 -29.39 45.10 -2.51
C SER A 8 -30.40 44.04 -2.96
N LYS A 9 -30.10 43.38 -4.09
CA LYS A 9 -30.72 42.09 -4.39
C LYS A 9 -30.17 41.11 -3.35
N GLY A 10 -31.06 40.46 -2.59
CA GLY A 10 -30.69 39.45 -1.60
C GLY A 10 -29.81 38.33 -2.19
N PRO A 11 -29.18 37.50 -1.35
CA PRO A 11 -28.23 36.47 -1.79
C PRO A 11 -28.99 35.31 -2.46
N GLY A 12 -29.44 35.54 -3.69
CA GLY A 12 -29.91 34.48 -4.56
C GLY A 12 -28.72 33.62 -4.95
N VAL A 13 -28.91 32.31 -4.91
CA VAL A 13 -27.95 31.31 -5.38
C VAL A 13 -27.35 31.79 -6.71
N ASN A 14 -26.06 32.10 -6.71
CA ASN A 14 -25.39 32.63 -7.89
C ASN A 14 -25.31 31.49 -8.92
N ALA A 15 -25.99 31.59 -10.06
CA ALA A 15 -26.11 30.48 -11.02
C ALA A 15 -24.74 29.86 -11.40
N TYR A 16 -23.70 30.67 -11.40
CA TYR A 16 -22.32 30.23 -11.64
C TYR A 16 -21.77 29.28 -10.57
N THR A 17 -22.10 29.47 -9.28
CA THR A 17 -21.59 28.60 -8.21
C THR A 17 -22.27 27.23 -8.24
N SER A 18 -23.57 27.17 -8.55
CA SER A 18 -24.31 25.91 -8.71
C SER A 18 -23.86 25.12 -9.93
N ILE A 19 -23.59 25.80 -11.05
CA ILE A 19 -23.06 25.14 -12.26
C ILE A 19 -21.66 24.58 -11.98
N ALA A 20 -20.78 25.35 -11.32
CA ALA A 20 -19.44 24.91 -10.98
C ALA A 20 -19.44 23.67 -10.05
N THR A 21 -20.32 23.64 -9.03
CA THR A 21 -20.44 22.46 -8.15
C THR A 21 -21.03 21.26 -8.88
N GLY A 22 -22.04 21.45 -9.73
CA GLY A 22 -22.60 20.37 -10.55
C GLY A 22 -21.58 19.72 -11.48
N VAL A 23 -20.76 20.53 -12.16
CA VAL A 23 -19.67 20.05 -13.02
C VAL A 23 -18.61 19.31 -12.19
N GLY A 24 -18.23 19.85 -11.02
CA GLY A 24 -17.25 19.21 -10.14
C GLY A 24 -17.70 17.82 -9.65
N ILE A 25 -18.97 17.67 -9.27
CA ILE A 25 -19.56 16.38 -8.90
C ILE A 25 -19.56 15.42 -10.10
N ALA A 26 -19.95 15.88 -11.29
CA ALA A 26 -19.99 15.03 -12.48
C ALA A 26 -18.60 14.49 -12.85
N ILE A 27 -17.56 15.32 -12.76
CA ILE A 27 -16.17 14.91 -13.02
C ILE A 27 -15.71 13.86 -12.01
N THR A 28 -15.92 14.08 -10.72
CA THR A 28 -15.49 13.14 -9.66
C THR A 28 -16.25 11.81 -9.74
N LEU A 29 -17.56 11.83 -10.02
CA LEU A 29 -18.35 10.61 -10.26
C LEU A 29 -17.82 9.83 -11.47
N THR A 30 -17.54 10.53 -12.57
CA THR A 30 -17.04 9.92 -13.81
C THR A 30 -15.68 9.28 -13.58
N SER A 31 -14.78 9.95 -12.84
CA SER A 31 -13.51 9.39 -12.40
C SER A 31 -13.71 8.12 -11.57
N TYR A 32 -14.61 8.13 -10.57
CA TYR A 32 -14.91 6.94 -9.79
C TYR A 32 -15.36 5.75 -10.65
N PHE A 33 -16.32 5.95 -11.56
CA PHE A 33 -16.80 4.88 -12.43
C PHE A 33 -15.72 4.34 -13.36
N ASN A 34 -14.88 5.22 -13.92
CA ASN A 34 -13.76 4.82 -14.77
C ASN A 34 -12.70 4.02 -14.03
N LEU A 35 -12.30 4.45 -12.82
CA LEU A 35 -11.35 3.72 -12.00
C LEU A 35 -11.93 2.39 -11.51
N ARG A 36 -13.21 2.35 -11.12
CA ARG A 36 -13.87 1.13 -10.68
C ARG A 36 -14.01 0.11 -11.81
N SER A 37 -14.35 0.56 -13.02
CA SER A 37 -14.42 -0.28 -14.21
C SER A 37 -13.04 -0.81 -14.60
N SER A 38 -12.00 0.03 -14.53
CA SER A 38 -10.62 -0.35 -14.84
C SER A 38 -10.04 -1.33 -13.81
N TYR A 39 -10.39 -1.19 -12.54
CA TYR A 39 -10.08 -2.18 -11.50
C TYR A 39 -10.62 -3.56 -11.85
N GLY A 40 -11.88 -3.64 -12.30
CA GLY A 40 -12.51 -4.90 -12.71
C GLY A 40 -11.82 -5.58 -13.89
N ARG A 41 -11.07 -4.83 -14.71
CA ARG A 41 -10.34 -5.35 -15.88
C ARG A 41 -8.89 -5.72 -15.58
N GLN A 42 -8.21 -4.97 -14.71
CA GLN A 42 -6.76 -5.09 -14.51
C GLN A 42 -6.39 -5.73 -13.17
N GLY A 43 -7.31 -5.82 -12.21
CA GLY A 43 -7.10 -6.51 -10.93
C GLY A 43 -6.03 -5.87 -10.01
N VAL A 44 -5.51 -4.70 -10.36
CA VAL A 44 -4.43 -4.04 -9.62
C VAL A 44 -4.99 -3.42 -8.34
N GLU A 45 -4.45 -3.77 -7.18
CA GLU A 45 -4.91 -3.23 -5.89
C GLU A 45 -4.77 -1.69 -5.78
N LEU A 46 -3.86 -1.07 -6.53
CA LEU A 46 -3.74 0.39 -6.61
C LEU A 46 -5.02 1.05 -7.13
N LEU A 47 -5.61 0.50 -8.19
CA LEU A 47 -6.86 1.00 -8.77
C LEU A 47 -8.02 0.90 -7.76
N ARG A 48 -7.99 -0.06 -6.83
CA ARG A 48 -8.97 -0.14 -5.74
C ARG A 48 -8.79 1.01 -4.75
N TYR A 49 -7.56 1.27 -4.33
CA TYR A 49 -7.24 2.36 -3.41
C TYR A 49 -7.60 3.72 -4.01
N GLU A 50 -7.18 3.99 -5.25
CA GLU A 50 -7.53 5.22 -5.97
C GLU A 50 -9.04 5.35 -6.21
N SER A 51 -9.77 4.27 -6.51
CA SER A 51 -11.23 4.31 -6.63
C SER A 51 -11.93 4.63 -5.30
N THR A 52 -11.39 4.16 -4.18
CA THR A 52 -11.93 4.44 -2.85
C THR A 52 -11.64 5.89 -2.46
N HIS A 53 -10.48 6.41 -2.83
CA HIS A 53 -10.14 7.81 -2.66
C HIS A 53 -11.06 8.73 -3.46
N ALA A 54 -11.27 8.43 -4.75
CA ALA A 54 -12.20 9.16 -5.61
C ALA A 54 -13.65 9.14 -5.11
N LEU A 55 -14.08 8.06 -4.44
CA LEU A 55 -15.37 8.02 -3.74
C LEU A 55 -15.44 9.01 -2.58
N MET A 56 -14.40 9.05 -1.74
CA MET A 56 -14.37 9.97 -0.60
C MET A 56 -14.39 11.43 -1.05
N ASP A 57 -13.65 11.76 -2.12
CA ASP A 57 -13.69 13.09 -2.73
C ASP A 57 -15.06 13.44 -3.32
N SER A 58 -15.74 12.45 -3.91
CA SER A 58 -17.12 12.63 -4.42
C SER A 58 -18.10 12.92 -3.28
N VAL A 59 -18.01 12.16 -2.17
CA VAL A 59 -18.85 12.37 -0.98
C VAL A 59 -18.58 13.74 -0.35
N ALA A 60 -17.31 14.15 -0.29
CA ALA A 60 -16.91 15.47 0.18
C ALA A 60 -17.52 16.59 -0.65
N SER A 61 -17.44 16.45 -1.98
CA SER A 61 -17.95 17.42 -2.94
C SER A 61 -19.46 17.56 -2.87
N VAL A 62 -20.18 16.44 -2.74
CA VAL A 62 -21.63 16.44 -2.52
C VAL A 62 -21.99 17.11 -1.19
N SER A 63 -21.28 16.78 -0.11
CA SER A 63 -21.51 17.37 1.22
C SER A 63 -21.27 18.88 1.22
N ALA A 64 -20.21 19.35 0.56
CA ALA A 64 -19.92 20.77 0.38
C ALA A 64 -21.04 21.49 -0.39
N THR A 65 -21.52 20.88 -1.47
CA THR A 65 -22.58 21.42 -2.32
C THR A 65 -23.89 21.54 -1.55
N VAL A 66 -24.25 20.53 -0.76
CA VAL A 66 -25.42 20.57 0.13
C VAL A 66 -25.28 21.68 1.17
N GLY A 67 -24.10 21.84 1.78
CA GLY A 67 -23.84 22.91 2.75
C GLY A 67 -24.04 24.30 2.16
N ILE A 68 -23.52 24.55 0.94
CA ILE A 68 -23.70 25.82 0.22
C ILE A 68 -25.18 26.06 -0.11
N LEU A 69 -25.90 25.04 -0.61
CA LEU A 69 -27.33 25.14 -0.92
C LEU A 69 -28.17 25.47 0.32
N VAL A 70 -27.94 24.76 1.43
CA VAL A 70 -28.66 24.97 2.69
C VAL A 70 -28.38 26.38 3.24
N SER A 71 -27.12 26.80 3.24
CA SER A 71 -26.73 28.14 3.66
C SER A 71 -27.37 29.23 2.78
N SER A 72 -27.37 29.03 1.46
CA SER A 72 -27.93 30.00 0.51
C SER A 72 -29.45 30.12 0.59
N ILE A 73 -30.18 29.02 0.86
CA ILE A 73 -31.64 29.05 1.04
C ILE A 73 -32.01 29.71 2.37
N THR A 74 -31.25 29.41 3.44
CA THR A 74 -31.56 29.88 4.79
C THR A 74 -31.12 31.33 5.01
N GLY A 75 -30.14 31.82 4.24
CA GLY A 75 -29.58 33.18 4.37
C GLY A 75 -28.86 33.42 5.71
N SER A 76 -28.56 32.36 6.46
CA SER A 76 -27.97 32.44 7.79
C SER A 76 -26.44 32.36 7.72
N VAL A 77 -25.79 33.46 8.11
CA VAL A 77 -24.32 33.57 8.21
C VAL A 77 -23.77 32.53 9.20
N ALA A 78 -24.51 32.19 10.26
CA ALA A 78 -24.08 31.19 11.23
C ALA A 78 -23.98 29.78 10.62
N LEU A 79 -24.91 29.41 9.73
CA LEU A 79 -24.86 28.13 9.02
C LEU A 79 -23.72 28.11 7.99
N GLU A 80 -23.48 29.22 7.31
CA GLU A 80 -22.37 29.36 6.37
C GLU A 80 -21.01 29.09 7.06
N ILE A 81 -20.78 29.72 8.21
CA ILE A 81 -19.57 29.53 9.01
C ILE A 81 -19.46 28.07 9.49
N LEU A 82 -20.56 27.47 9.96
CA LEU A 82 -20.57 26.08 10.43
C LEU A 82 -20.19 25.10 9.31
N PHE A 83 -20.82 25.20 8.14
CA PHE A 83 -20.54 24.32 7.01
C PHE A 83 -19.12 24.52 6.47
N THR A 84 -18.63 25.76 6.43
CA THR A 84 -17.26 26.07 6.02
C THR A 84 -16.24 25.44 6.98
N LEU A 85 -16.49 25.52 8.29
CA LEU A 85 -15.65 24.89 9.31
C LEU A 85 -15.62 23.36 9.16
N ILE A 86 -16.79 22.73 9.00
CA ILE A 86 -16.90 21.28 8.81
C ILE A 86 -16.14 20.84 7.56
N LEU A 87 -16.31 21.56 6.44
CA LEU A 87 -15.62 21.26 5.19
C LEU A 87 -14.10 21.41 5.34
N THR A 88 -13.64 22.46 6.03
CA THR A 88 -12.21 22.70 6.27
C THR A 88 -11.59 21.56 7.08
N VAL A 89 -12.24 21.14 8.17
CA VAL A 89 -11.78 20.00 8.99
C VAL A 89 -11.74 18.72 8.16
N PHE A 90 -12.74 18.49 7.32
CA PHE A 90 -12.77 17.32 6.44
C PHE A 90 -11.60 17.33 5.45
N ILE A 91 -11.32 18.47 4.80
CA ILE A 91 -10.20 18.60 3.87
C ILE A 91 -8.87 18.34 4.57
N ILE A 92 -8.67 18.94 5.76
CA ILE A 92 -7.43 18.74 6.54
C ILE A 92 -7.24 17.26 6.87
N HIS A 93 -8.29 16.58 7.34
CA HIS A 93 -8.24 15.16 7.66
C HIS A 93 -7.88 14.31 6.42
N SER A 94 -8.49 14.60 5.28
CA SER A 94 -8.19 13.90 4.02
C SER A 94 -6.73 14.12 3.57
N VAL A 95 -6.25 15.36 3.61
CA VAL A 95 -4.86 15.70 3.25
C VAL A 95 -3.87 15.02 4.20
N GLN A 96 -4.17 14.98 5.50
CA GLN A 96 -3.33 14.30 6.47
C GLN A 96 -3.17 12.80 6.16
N GLY A 97 -4.25 12.11 5.77
CA GLY A 97 -4.18 10.71 5.34
C GLY A 97 -3.26 10.50 4.14
N ILE A 98 -3.41 11.33 3.10
CA ILE A 98 -2.58 11.27 1.88
C ILE A 98 -1.11 11.54 2.21
N LEU A 99 -0.84 12.54 3.03
CA LEU A 99 0.52 12.90 3.44
C LEU A 99 1.18 11.77 4.23
N GLN A 100 0.46 11.16 5.18
CA GLN A 100 1.00 10.04 5.97
C GLN A 100 1.37 8.85 5.07
N ASP A 101 0.50 8.48 4.12
CA ASP A 101 0.78 7.40 3.18
C ASP A 101 1.98 7.75 2.26
N SER A 102 2.06 9.01 1.80
CA SER A 102 3.17 9.49 0.99
C SER A 102 4.49 9.49 1.76
N PHE A 103 4.49 9.97 3.00
CA PHE A 103 5.66 9.93 3.87
C PHE A 103 6.10 8.50 4.15
N ARG A 104 5.17 7.57 4.40
CA ARG A 104 5.47 6.15 4.62
C ARG A 104 6.15 5.50 3.42
N ILE A 105 5.75 5.88 2.21
CA ILE A 105 6.40 5.44 0.97
C ILE A 105 7.81 6.01 0.86
N ILE A 106 7.99 7.30 1.13
CA ILE A 106 9.28 7.99 1.02
C ILE A 106 10.27 7.51 2.09
N THR A 107 9.82 7.29 3.33
CA THR A 107 10.66 6.77 4.43
C THR A 107 11.00 5.29 4.26
N GLY A 108 10.41 4.60 3.28
CA GLY A 108 10.71 3.20 2.95
C GLY A 108 10.07 2.18 3.90
N GLU A 109 9.10 2.61 4.72
CA GLU A 109 8.35 1.80 5.68
C GLU A 109 7.20 1.01 5.01
N THR A 110 7.36 0.68 3.73
CA THR A 110 6.43 -0.09 2.91
C THR A 110 6.78 -1.57 2.88
N LEU A 111 7.22 -2.11 4.02
CA LEU A 111 7.36 -3.56 4.17
C LEU A 111 5.96 -4.19 4.18
N ASP A 112 5.66 -4.92 3.12
CA ASP A 112 4.43 -5.69 3.01
C ASP A 112 4.68 -7.08 3.61
N TYR A 113 4.36 -7.21 4.89
CA TYR A 113 4.58 -8.45 5.63
C TYR A 113 3.83 -9.65 5.01
N LYS A 114 2.67 -9.42 4.39
CA LYS A 114 1.91 -10.49 3.73
C LYS A 114 2.62 -10.98 2.49
N ALA A 115 3.12 -10.05 1.66
CA ALA A 115 3.92 -10.40 0.48
C ALA A 115 5.23 -11.09 0.89
N SER A 116 5.93 -10.59 1.91
CA SER A 116 7.14 -11.22 2.45
C SER A 116 6.89 -12.67 2.89
N LEU A 117 5.83 -12.93 3.66
CA LEU A 117 5.48 -14.28 4.12
C LEU A 117 5.12 -15.21 2.97
N LEU A 118 4.34 -14.74 1.99
CA LEU A 118 3.97 -15.53 0.82
C LEU A 118 5.22 -15.96 0.04
N ILE A 119 6.15 -15.03 -0.17
CA ILE A 119 7.41 -15.30 -0.86
C ILE A 119 8.25 -16.28 -0.05
N MET A 120 8.42 -16.04 1.26
CA MET A 120 9.18 -16.91 2.17
C MET A 120 8.68 -18.35 2.11
N ASN A 121 7.37 -18.57 2.25
CA ASN A 121 6.77 -19.91 2.19
C ASN A 121 6.96 -20.60 0.83
N ASN A 122 7.01 -19.83 -0.26
CA ASN A 122 7.17 -20.37 -1.62
C ASN A 122 8.61 -20.71 -2.01
N ILE A 123 9.60 -20.15 -1.30
CA ILE A 123 11.02 -20.38 -1.58
C ILE A 123 11.69 -21.27 -0.53
N GLN A 124 11.08 -21.43 0.65
CA GLN A 124 11.66 -22.16 1.76
C GLN A 124 12.00 -23.61 1.40
N ASP A 125 11.10 -24.32 0.71
CA ASP A 125 11.34 -25.69 0.26
C ASP A 125 12.52 -25.79 -0.71
N LEU A 126 12.65 -24.83 -1.62
CA LEU A 126 13.68 -24.78 -2.64
C LEU A 126 15.06 -24.52 -2.03
N VAL A 127 15.11 -23.62 -1.05
CA VAL A 127 16.33 -23.27 -0.30
C VAL A 127 16.75 -24.43 0.60
N SER A 128 15.82 -25.03 1.34
CA SER A 128 16.11 -26.19 2.21
C SER A 128 16.63 -27.41 1.45
N ARG A 129 16.14 -27.66 0.22
CA ARG A 129 16.66 -28.74 -0.65
C ARG A 129 18.11 -28.53 -1.08
N SER A 130 18.58 -27.29 -1.04
CA SER A 130 19.95 -26.92 -1.41
C SER A 130 20.87 -26.84 -0.19
N GLY A 131 20.40 -27.29 0.99
CA GLY A 131 21.15 -27.23 2.25
C GLY A 131 21.19 -25.86 2.90
N GLY A 132 20.45 -24.88 2.38
CA GLY A 132 20.40 -23.52 2.92
C GLY A 132 19.18 -23.24 3.81
N GLU A 133 19.16 -22.05 4.39
CA GLU A 133 18.05 -21.54 5.20
C GLU A 133 17.71 -20.10 4.80
N VAL A 134 16.41 -19.77 4.76
CA VAL A 134 15.97 -18.40 4.48
C VAL A 134 16.11 -17.57 5.74
N LYS A 135 16.97 -16.55 5.72
CA LYS A 135 17.20 -15.66 6.86
C LYS A 135 16.07 -14.64 6.99
N SER A 136 15.81 -13.93 5.90
CA SER A 136 14.79 -12.88 5.86
C SER A 136 14.31 -12.65 4.43
N VAL A 137 13.04 -12.24 4.32
CA VAL A 137 12.44 -11.79 3.08
C VAL A 137 11.78 -10.45 3.34
N GLU A 138 12.20 -9.45 2.57
CA GLU A 138 11.69 -8.09 2.65
C GLU A 138 11.09 -7.70 1.30
N ALA A 139 9.77 -7.76 1.21
CA ALA A 139 9.03 -7.21 0.09
C ALA A 139 8.68 -5.75 0.38
N ARG A 140 9.27 -4.83 -0.39
CA ARG A 140 8.99 -3.40 -0.32
C ARG A 140 8.13 -2.98 -1.50
N ARG A 141 7.01 -2.29 -1.23
CA ARG A 141 6.21 -1.69 -2.30
C ARG A 141 6.79 -0.33 -2.71
N LEU A 142 7.06 -0.20 -4.01
CA LEU A 142 7.47 1.03 -4.69
C LEU A 142 6.38 1.38 -5.72
N SER A 143 5.47 2.26 -5.31
CA SER A 143 4.30 2.66 -6.11
C SER A 143 3.43 1.45 -6.51
N SER A 144 3.53 0.99 -7.75
CA SER A 144 2.77 -0.13 -8.33
C SER A 144 3.52 -1.46 -8.34
N PHE A 145 4.82 -1.43 -8.04
CA PHE A 145 5.68 -2.60 -8.12
C PHE A 145 6.26 -2.96 -6.76
N TYR A 146 6.69 -4.20 -6.64
CA TYR A 146 7.41 -4.70 -5.49
C TYR A 146 8.89 -4.88 -5.83
N VAL A 147 9.74 -4.42 -4.92
CA VAL A 147 11.15 -4.77 -4.86
C VAL A 147 11.33 -5.72 -3.69
N VAL A 148 11.86 -6.90 -3.97
CA VAL A 148 12.00 -7.98 -3.00
C VAL A 148 13.48 -8.20 -2.73
N ASN A 149 13.88 -8.12 -1.46
CA ASN A 149 15.19 -8.53 -1.00
C ASN A 149 15.05 -9.85 -0.25
N ILE A 150 15.89 -10.83 -0.60
CA ILE A 150 15.89 -12.16 0.00
C ILE A 150 17.30 -12.45 0.51
N ASP A 151 17.42 -12.65 1.81
CA ASP A 151 18.67 -13.08 2.42
C ASP A 151 18.61 -14.58 2.71
N VAL A 152 19.61 -15.32 2.23
CA VAL A 152 19.69 -16.78 2.36
C VAL A 152 21.02 -17.16 2.99
N TYR A 153 20.97 -17.98 4.03
CA TYR A 153 22.14 -18.68 4.55
C TYR A 153 22.46 -19.90 3.69
N LEU A 154 23.72 -20.04 3.31
CA LEU A 154 24.25 -21.19 2.61
C LEU A 154 25.41 -21.81 3.38
N ASP A 155 25.62 -23.10 3.16
CA ASP A 155 26.82 -23.79 3.61
C ASP A 155 28.07 -23.10 3.01
N PRO A 156 29.08 -22.73 3.81
CA PRO A 156 30.35 -22.19 3.33
C PRO A 156 31.04 -23.04 2.26
N GLU A 157 30.78 -24.34 2.22
CA GLU A 157 31.34 -25.25 1.20
C GLU A 157 30.60 -25.15 -0.15
N THR A 158 29.46 -24.44 -0.20
CA THR A 158 28.67 -24.27 -1.43
C THR A 158 29.47 -23.51 -2.48
N THR A 159 29.57 -24.07 -3.68
CA THR A 159 30.28 -23.39 -4.76
C THR A 159 29.51 -22.17 -5.28
N LEU A 160 30.22 -21.15 -5.77
CA LEU A 160 29.60 -19.96 -6.36
C LEU A 160 28.67 -20.31 -7.54
N ARG A 161 28.97 -21.41 -8.26
CA ARG A 161 28.14 -21.94 -9.35
C ARG A 161 26.78 -22.44 -8.83
N GLU A 162 26.77 -23.18 -7.73
CA GLU A 162 25.55 -23.69 -7.10
C GLU A 162 24.72 -22.54 -6.53
N ALA A 163 25.36 -21.59 -5.84
CA ALA A 163 24.70 -20.39 -5.34
C ALA A 163 24.04 -19.60 -6.49
N HIS A 164 24.72 -19.41 -7.62
CA HIS A 164 24.14 -18.72 -8.78
C HIS A 164 23.00 -19.54 -9.43
N ARG A 165 23.08 -20.87 -9.44
CA ARG A 165 22.00 -21.74 -9.93
C ARG A 165 20.76 -21.62 -9.03
N LEU A 166 20.97 -21.61 -7.71
CA LEU A 166 19.93 -21.40 -6.71
C LEU A 166 19.30 -20.00 -6.88
N ARG A 167 20.11 -18.95 -7.04
CA ARG A 167 19.64 -17.57 -7.31
C ARG A 167 18.65 -17.52 -8.46
N ARG A 168 19.02 -18.11 -9.61
CA ARG A 168 18.16 -18.13 -10.80
C ARG A 168 16.83 -18.85 -10.55
N LYS A 169 16.85 -19.95 -9.78
CA LYS A 169 15.63 -20.68 -9.41
C LYS A 169 14.73 -19.83 -8.50
N ILE A 170 15.29 -19.18 -7.48
CA ILE A 170 14.55 -18.29 -6.57
C ILE A 170 13.92 -17.14 -7.35
N VAL A 171 14.72 -16.40 -8.13
CA VAL A 171 14.23 -15.26 -8.92
C VAL A 171 13.11 -15.68 -9.87
N LYS A 172 13.27 -16.80 -10.58
CA LYS A 172 12.23 -17.30 -11.50
C LYS A 172 10.96 -17.72 -10.76
N ARG A 173 11.08 -18.30 -9.56
CA ARG A 173 9.95 -18.71 -8.73
C ARG A 173 9.17 -17.50 -8.22
N VAL A 174 9.87 -16.48 -7.71
CA VAL A 174 9.25 -15.27 -7.17
C VAL A 174 8.64 -14.41 -8.27
N ALA A 175 9.33 -14.22 -9.39
CA ALA A 175 8.78 -13.51 -10.54
C ALA A 175 7.52 -14.19 -11.12
N GLY A 176 7.42 -15.52 -10.98
CA GLY A 176 6.23 -16.27 -11.40
C GLY A 176 5.02 -16.18 -10.45
N LEU A 177 5.15 -15.54 -9.27
CA LEU A 177 4.04 -15.39 -8.33
C LEU A 177 3.11 -14.21 -8.69
N SER A 178 3.66 -13.14 -9.27
CA SER A 178 2.89 -11.98 -9.71
C SER A 178 3.71 -11.10 -10.65
N ASP A 179 3.04 -10.52 -11.64
CA ASP A 179 3.62 -9.53 -12.58
C ASP A 179 3.98 -8.19 -11.90
N THR A 180 3.55 -7.99 -10.64
CA THR A 180 3.90 -6.79 -9.87
C THR A 180 5.29 -6.86 -9.23
N PHE A 181 5.97 -8.02 -9.22
CA PHE A 181 7.35 -8.13 -8.74
C PHE A 181 8.34 -7.63 -9.81
N TYR A 182 8.78 -6.38 -9.68
CA TYR A 182 9.69 -5.75 -10.66
C TYR A 182 11.15 -6.19 -10.49
N HIS A 183 11.62 -6.27 -9.25
CA HIS A 183 13.01 -6.61 -8.96
C HIS A 183 13.11 -7.56 -7.77
N VAL A 184 13.93 -8.60 -7.92
CA VAL A 184 14.21 -9.59 -6.88
C VAL A 184 15.72 -9.65 -6.69
N ASP A 185 16.20 -9.09 -5.58
CA ASP A 185 17.59 -9.22 -5.13
C ASP A 185 17.70 -10.40 -4.17
N VAL A 186 18.72 -11.22 -4.37
CA VAL A 186 18.97 -12.41 -3.53
C VAL A 186 20.41 -12.38 -3.09
N ARG A 187 20.61 -12.26 -1.77
CA ARG A 187 21.92 -12.19 -1.13
C ARG A 187 22.18 -13.48 -0.39
N PHE A 188 23.38 -14.01 -0.58
CA PHE A 188 23.83 -15.21 0.09
C PHE A 188 24.80 -14.83 1.20
N TYR A 189 24.56 -15.35 2.38
CA TYR A 189 25.42 -15.24 3.54
C TYR A 189 25.94 -16.63 3.90
N PRO A 190 27.22 -16.77 4.27
CA PRO A 190 27.69 -18.01 4.87
C PRO A 190 26.95 -18.24 6.19
N GLN A 191 26.50 -19.47 6.42
CA GLN A 191 25.83 -19.80 7.67
C GLN A 191 26.81 -19.65 8.85
N PRO A 192 26.43 -18.97 9.95
CA PRO A 192 27.34 -18.75 11.08
C PRO A 192 27.76 -20.09 11.72
N ALA A 193 29.06 -20.26 11.98
CA ALA A 193 29.62 -21.50 12.54
C ALA A 193 28.96 -21.94 13.88
N TYR A 194 28.46 -20.99 14.68
CA TYR A 194 27.71 -21.26 15.91
C TYR A 194 26.39 -22.03 15.70
N GLU A 195 25.68 -21.79 14.59
CA GLU A 195 24.44 -22.50 14.26
C GLU A 195 24.72 -23.92 13.74
N MET A 196 25.86 -24.13 13.07
CA MET A 196 26.29 -25.46 12.64
C MET A 196 26.62 -26.36 13.84
N GLU A 197 27.30 -25.82 14.86
CA GLU A 197 27.69 -26.56 16.06
C GLU A 197 26.48 -26.96 16.94
N SER A 198 25.48 -26.09 17.06
CA SER A 198 24.24 -26.39 17.78
C SER A 198 23.38 -27.45 17.08
N ARG A 199 23.31 -27.45 15.74
CA ARG A 199 22.69 -28.54 14.96
C ARG A 199 23.45 -29.87 15.10
N GLY A 200 24.79 -29.85 15.07
CA GLY A 200 25.62 -31.02 15.31
C GLY A 200 25.42 -31.65 16.69
N ARG A 201 25.26 -30.81 17.74
CA ARG A 201 24.94 -31.27 19.11
C ARG A 201 23.51 -31.82 19.22
N THR A 202 22.55 -31.29 18.47
CA THR A 202 21.15 -31.76 18.49
C THR A 202 21.01 -33.15 17.83
N LEU A 203 21.74 -33.40 16.74
CA LEU A 203 21.84 -34.73 16.12
C LEU A 203 22.53 -35.76 17.04
N SER A 204 23.55 -35.33 17.80
CA SER A 204 24.23 -36.17 18.79
C SER A 204 23.31 -36.57 19.97
N TYR A 205 22.43 -35.67 20.41
CA TYR A 205 21.46 -35.97 21.46
C TYR A 205 20.28 -36.85 20.98
N ALA A 206 19.88 -36.76 19.72
CA ALA A 206 18.80 -37.58 19.16
C ALA A 206 19.22 -39.05 18.89
N GLY A 207 20.52 -39.33 18.75
CA GLY A 207 21.06 -40.69 18.52
C GLY A 207 21.40 -41.50 19.78
N GLY A 208 21.28 -40.91 20.97
CA GLY A 208 21.90 -41.42 22.20
C GLY A 208 21.00 -42.13 23.22
N ARG A 209 19.85 -42.71 22.82
CA ARG A 209 19.04 -43.57 23.70
C ARG A 209 18.73 -44.91 23.05
N ALA A 210 19.75 -45.74 22.88
CA ALA A 210 19.54 -47.18 22.72
C ALA A 210 20.66 -47.98 23.40
N ARG A 211 20.22 -48.91 24.26
CA ARG A 211 20.97 -49.98 24.94
C ARG A 211 21.90 -49.58 26.09
N ARG A 212 21.32 -49.51 27.29
CA ARG A 212 21.85 -50.28 28.43
C ARG A 212 21.11 -51.61 28.49
N LYS A 213 21.78 -52.71 28.16
CA LYS A 213 21.35 -54.07 28.50
C LYS A 213 22.48 -54.76 29.26
N ARG A 214 22.14 -55.11 30.50
CA ARG A 214 22.75 -56.06 31.45
C ARG A 214 24.17 -55.76 31.91
#